data_AF-A0A1J1AC30-F1
#
_entry.id   AF-A0A1J1AC30-F1
#
_cell.length_a   1.000
_cell.length_b   1.000
_cell.length_c   1.000
_cell.angle_alpha   90.00
_cell.angle_beta   90.00
_cell.angle_gamma   90.00
#
_symmetry.space_group_name_H-M   'P 1'
#
loop_
_entity.id
_entity.type
_entity.pdbx_description
1 polymer ?
#
loop_
_entity_poly.entity_id
_entity_poly.type
_entity_poly.pdbx_seq_one_letter_code
_entity_poly.pdbx_strand_id
1 'polypeptide(L)'
;MTDKIGETLTELSQGEVITIIVAADRYRGEVIEINRQKCNLNSGVMEDGYIGVNMKADEETIERHELPTDYLLVSATEDVPRSWKDPRVSVYNPTEGETADGLGTVAEIRFGSD
;
A
#
# COMPACT_ATOMS: atom_id res chain seq x y z
N MET A 1 -13.25 8.22 4.14
CA MET A 1 -12.80 7.64 2.87
C MET A 1 -11.55 6.79 3.07
N THR A 2 -10.63 7.26 3.91
CA THR A 2 -9.36 6.60 4.27
C THR A 2 -9.56 5.27 4.98
N ASP A 3 -10.53 5.17 5.90
CA ASP A 3 -10.93 3.89 6.52
C ASP A 3 -11.29 2.82 5.50
N LYS A 4 -11.94 3.22 4.39
CA LYS A 4 -12.35 2.28 3.34
C LYS A 4 -11.13 1.73 2.58
N ILE A 5 -10.13 2.58 2.33
CA ILE A 5 -8.91 2.17 1.61
C ILE A 5 -8.06 1.26 2.51
N GLY A 6 -7.91 1.62 3.79
CA GLY A 6 -7.24 0.76 4.77
C GLY A 6 -7.90 -0.61 4.87
N GLU A 7 -9.24 -0.66 4.95
CA GLU A 7 -9.97 -1.93 4.94
C GLU A 7 -9.78 -2.70 3.62
N THR A 8 -9.84 -2.01 2.46
CA THR A 8 -9.58 -2.62 1.14
C THR A 8 -8.21 -3.27 1.05
N LEU A 9 -7.16 -2.67 1.62
CA LEU A 9 -5.83 -3.29 1.66
C LEU A 9 -5.86 -4.65 2.39
N THR A 10 -6.75 -4.81 3.38
CA THR A 10 -6.87 -6.07 4.14
C THR A 10 -7.55 -7.20 3.38
N GLU A 11 -8.21 -6.90 2.27
CA GLU A 11 -8.94 -7.84 1.41
C GLU A 11 -8.09 -8.34 0.23
N LEU A 12 -6.93 -7.71 -0.01
CA LEU A 12 -6.04 -8.05 -1.12
C LEU A 12 -5.41 -9.44 -0.97
N SER A 13 -5.09 -10.03 -2.12
CA SER A 13 -4.38 -11.31 -2.20
C SER A 13 -3.09 -11.19 -3.01
N GLN A 14 -2.11 -12.02 -2.67
CA GLN A 14 -0.89 -12.15 -3.48
C GLN A 14 -1.23 -12.64 -4.89
N GLY A 15 -0.59 -12.07 -5.91
CA GLY A 15 -0.84 -12.31 -7.33
C GLY A 15 -1.95 -11.44 -7.92
N GLU A 16 -2.63 -10.65 -7.10
CA GLU A 16 -3.68 -9.75 -7.56
C GLU A 16 -3.09 -8.53 -8.25
N VAL A 17 -3.67 -8.13 -9.38
CA VAL A 17 -3.27 -6.91 -10.09
C VAL A 17 -4.15 -5.75 -9.65
N ILE A 18 -3.53 -4.69 -9.17
CA ILE A 18 -4.19 -3.50 -8.67
C ILE A 18 -3.66 -2.23 -9.34
N THR A 19 -4.51 -1.21 -9.38
CA THR A 19 -4.13 0.15 -9.75
C THR A 19 -4.37 1.08 -8.58
N ILE A 20 -3.34 1.83 -8.21
CA ILE A 20 -3.33 2.78 -7.10
C ILE A 20 -3.38 4.18 -7.67
N ILE A 21 -4.32 4.97 -7.18
CA ILE A 21 -4.49 6.35 -7.61
C ILE A 21 -3.98 7.28 -6.52
N VAL A 22 -3.03 8.13 -6.86
CA VAL A 22 -2.47 9.18 -6.00
C VAL A 22 -2.69 10.50 -6.71
N ALA A 23 -3.52 11.37 -6.14
CA ALA A 23 -3.97 12.58 -6.83
C ALA A 23 -4.52 12.28 -8.24
N ALA A 24 -3.76 12.55 -9.31
CA ALA A 24 -4.12 12.25 -10.70
C ALA A 24 -3.30 11.10 -11.31
N ASP A 25 -2.27 10.63 -10.61
CA ASP A 25 -1.33 9.62 -11.06
C ASP A 25 -1.85 8.21 -10.77
N ARG A 26 -1.48 7.28 -11.65
CA ARG A 26 -1.87 5.88 -11.58
C ARG A 26 -0.62 5.01 -11.52
N TYR A 27 -0.57 4.11 -10.55
CA TYR A 27 0.48 3.13 -10.38
C TYR A 27 -0.14 1.74 -10.43
N ARG A 28 0.17 0.98 -11.48
CA ARG A 28 -0.40 -0.34 -11.69
C ARG A 28 0.66 -1.41 -11.47
N GLY A 29 0.26 -2.53 -10.87
CA GLY A 29 1.18 -3.63 -10.61
C GLY A 29 0.53 -4.82 -9.93
N GLU A 30 1.33 -5.87 -9.77
CA GLU A 30 0.94 -7.12 -9.13
C GLU A 30 1.34 -7.11 -7.65
N VAL A 31 0.44 -7.50 -6.76
CA VAL A 31 0.72 -7.69 -5.34
C VAL A 31 1.64 -8.89 -5.16
N ILE A 32 2.84 -8.66 -4.63
CA ILE A 32 3.84 -9.73 -4.45
C ILE A 32 3.93 -10.19 -2.99
N GLU A 33 3.58 -9.33 -2.03
CA GLU A 33 3.66 -9.65 -0.60
C GLU A 33 2.71 -8.75 0.19
N ILE A 34 2.12 -9.31 1.25
CA ILE A 34 1.25 -8.59 2.19
C ILE A 34 1.75 -8.85 3.60
N ASN A 35 2.09 -7.79 4.31
CA ASN A 35 2.49 -7.81 5.71
C ASN A 35 1.41 -7.12 6.55
N ARG A 36 0.84 -7.83 7.53
CA ARG A 36 -0.22 -7.30 8.39
C ARG A 36 0.07 -7.55 9.86
N GLN A 37 0.08 -6.47 10.62
CA GLN A 37 0.03 -6.46 12.07
C GLN A 37 -1.34 -5.94 12.50
N LYS A 38 -2.10 -6.73 13.27
CA LYS A 38 -3.42 -6.29 13.73
C LYS A 38 -3.27 -5.35 14.92
N CYS A 39 -4.13 -4.33 14.98
CA CYS A 39 -4.32 -3.55 16.20
C CYS A 39 -4.75 -4.48 17.34
N ASN A 40 -4.01 -4.45 18.45
CA ASN A 40 -4.25 -5.30 19.61
C ASN A 40 -4.28 -4.48 20.89
N LEU A 41 -5.15 -4.86 21.82
CA LEU A 41 -5.11 -4.34 23.19
C LEU A 41 -4.12 -5.17 23.99
N ASN A 42 -2.96 -4.61 24.30
CA ASN A 42 -1.93 -5.25 25.09
C ASN A 42 -1.76 -4.53 26.42
N SER A 43 -1.94 -5.25 27.54
CA SER A 43 -1.73 -4.72 28.89
C SER A 43 -2.48 -3.40 29.20
N GLY A 44 -3.66 -3.21 28.59
CA GLY A 44 -4.49 -2.01 28.78
C GLY A 44 -4.11 -0.80 27.90
N VAL A 45 -3.11 -0.94 27.02
CA VAL A 45 -2.74 0.05 26.00
C VAL A 45 -3.11 -0.50 24.62
N MET A 46 -3.64 0.35 23.75
CA MET A 46 -3.94 -0.01 22.36
C MET A 46 -2.67 0.17 21.54
N GLU A 47 -2.17 -0.91 20.95
CA GLU A 47 -1.07 -0.87 19.99
C GLU A 47 -1.63 -0.62 18.59
N ASP A 48 -1.01 0.31 17.86
CA ASP A 48 -1.35 0.58 16.46
C ASP A 48 -1.17 -0.71 15.63
N GLY A 49 -2.13 -0.96 14.74
CA GLY A 49 -1.99 -1.95 13.68
C GLY A 49 -1.29 -1.37 12.45
N TYR A 50 -0.88 -2.25 11.56
CA TYR A 50 -0.22 -1.89 10.32
C TYR A 50 -0.61 -2.87 9.21
N ILE A 51 -0.77 -2.35 8.00
CA ILE A 51 -0.78 -3.17 6.80
C ILE A 51 0.16 -2.56 5.77
N GLY A 52 0.99 -3.41 5.17
CA GLY A 52 1.89 -3.08 4.08
C GLY A 52 1.69 -4.06 2.94
N VAL A 53 1.48 -3.54 1.73
CA VAL A 53 1.29 -4.31 0.50
C VAL A 53 2.43 -3.94 -0.43
N ASN A 54 3.34 -4.88 -0.64
CA ASN A 54 4.38 -4.75 -1.64
C ASN A 54 3.79 -5.15 -2.99
N MET A 55 3.97 -4.30 -3.98
CA MET A 55 3.58 -4.59 -5.35
C MET A 55 4.76 -4.40 -6.30
N LYS A 56 4.79 -5.19 -7.36
CA LYS A 56 5.67 -4.99 -8.49
C LYS A 56 4.92 -4.20 -9.57
N ALA A 57 5.33 -2.97 -9.78
CA ALA A 57 4.82 -2.09 -10.82
C ALA A 57 5.06 -2.69 -12.22
N ASP A 58 4.13 -2.44 -13.14
CA ASP A 58 4.34 -2.81 -14.55
C ASP A 58 5.30 -1.85 -15.26
N GLU A 59 5.83 -2.30 -16.40
CA GLU A 59 6.82 -1.54 -17.20
C GLU A 59 6.27 -0.17 -17.62
N GLU A 60 4.99 -0.10 -17.99
CA GLU A 60 4.34 1.17 -18.34
C GLU A 60 4.33 2.15 -17.15
N THR A 61 4.02 1.68 -15.94
CA THR A 61 4.05 2.49 -14.72
C THR A 61 5.48 2.98 -14.43
N ILE A 62 6.47 2.09 -14.55
CA ILE A 62 7.88 2.41 -14.29
C ILE A 62 8.37 3.49 -15.26
N GLU A 63 8.15 3.29 -16.56
CA GLU A 63 8.59 4.22 -17.61
C GLU A 63 7.87 5.57 -17.50
N ARG A 64 6.55 5.56 -17.28
CA ARG A 64 5.74 6.78 -17.21
C ARG A 64 6.15 7.70 -16.07
N HIS A 65 6.49 7.13 -14.92
CA HIS A 65 6.82 7.88 -13.70
C HIS A 65 8.31 7.91 -13.41
N GLU A 66 9.15 7.39 -14.31
CA GLU A 66 10.61 7.29 -14.18
C GLU A 66 11.03 6.69 -12.82
N LEU A 67 10.34 5.63 -12.39
CA LEU A 67 10.57 5.03 -11.08
C LEU A 67 11.96 4.40 -11.00
N PRO A 68 12.69 4.56 -9.88
CA PRO A 68 14.05 4.03 -9.75
C PRO A 68 14.09 2.52 -9.48
N THR A 69 12.94 1.87 -9.30
CA THR A 69 12.79 0.44 -9.01
C THR A 69 11.39 -0.03 -9.41
N ASP A 70 11.24 -1.33 -9.62
CA ASP A 70 9.98 -1.98 -9.99
C ASP A 70 9.02 -2.11 -8.80
N TYR A 71 9.43 -1.78 -7.58
CA TYR A 71 8.69 -2.13 -6.38
C TYR A 71 8.12 -0.90 -5.67
N LEU A 72 6.84 -0.99 -5.32
CA LEU A 72 6.13 -0.01 -4.53
C LEU A 72 5.61 -0.66 -3.25
N LEU A 73 5.60 0.10 -2.16
CA LEU A 73 4.96 -0.26 -0.91
C LEU A 73 3.75 0.65 -0.70
N VAL A 74 2.60 0.03 -0.47
CA VAL A 74 1.37 0.69 -0.04
C VAL A 74 1.15 0.36 1.40
N SER A 75 1.00 1.36 2.26
CA SER A 75 0.89 1.11 3.69
C SER A 75 -0.18 1.96 4.35
N ALA A 76 -0.78 1.42 5.41
CA ALA A 76 -1.71 2.11 6.28
C ALA A 76 -1.50 1.70 7.74
N THR A 77 -1.76 2.62 8.65
CA THR A 77 -1.71 2.39 10.11
C THR A 77 -3.13 2.36 10.66
N GLU A 78 -3.42 1.41 11.53
CA GLU A 78 -4.70 1.25 12.23
C GLU A 78 -4.56 1.78 13.66
N ASP A 79 -5.13 2.94 13.96
CA ASP A 79 -4.99 3.56 15.30
C ASP A 79 -5.84 2.83 16.35
N VAL A 80 -7.04 2.44 15.94
CA VAL A 80 -7.97 1.61 16.70
C VAL A 80 -8.66 0.65 15.73
N PRO A 81 -9.30 -0.45 16.19
CA PRO A 81 -9.89 -1.43 15.29
C PRO A 81 -10.79 -0.79 14.22
N ARG A 82 -10.44 -1.02 12.95
CA ARG A 82 -11.10 -0.51 11.73
C ARG A 82 -11.02 1.00 11.51
N SER A 83 -10.15 1.71 12.24
CA SER A 83 -9.89 3.13 12.06
C SER A 83 -8.50 3.31 11.47
N TRP A 84 -8.44 3.68 10.19
CA TRP A 84 -7.20 3.71 9.44
C TRP A 84 -6.74 5.15 9.19
N LYS A 85 -5.47 5.40 9.47
CA LYS A 85 -4.77 6.60 8.98
C LYS A 85 -4.67 6.55 7.46
N ASP A 86 -4.51 7.72 6.86
CA ASP A 86 -4.37 7.92 5.42
C ASP A 86 -3.34 6.97 4.80
N PRO A 87 -3.76 6.02 3.95
CA PRO A 87 -2.82 5.10 3.33
C PRO A 87 -1.86 5.85 2.39
N ARG A 88 -0.61 5.42 2.35
CA ARG A 88 0.44 6.03 1.54
C ARG A 88 1.08 5.02 0.62
N VAL A 89 1.55 5.49 -0.53
CA VAL A 89 2.38 4.70 -1.41
C VAL A 89 3.77 5.34 -1.52
N SER A 90 4.77 4.48 -1.55
CA SER A 90 6.18 4.84 -1.61
C SER A 90 6.95 3.88 -2.51
N VAL A 91 8.03 4.37 -3.10
CA VAL A 91 9.03 3.52 -3.74
C VAL A 91 9.68 2.62 -2.68
N TYR A 92 9.81 1.34 -2.99
CA TYR A 92 10.32 0.32 -2.08
C TYR A 92 11.55 -0.37 -2.68
N ASN A 93 12.61 -0.54 -1.89
CA ASN A 93 13.75 -1.36 -2.27
C ASN A 93 13.71 -2.68 -1.48
N PRO A 94 13.30 -3.81 -2.09
CA PRO A 94 13.24 -5.09 -1.39
C PRO A 94 14.61 -5.63 -0.96
N THR A 95 15.71 -5.15 -1.56
CA THR A 95 17.07 -5.58 -1.20
C THR A 95 17.50 -5.02 0.15
N GLU A 96 17.11 -3.78 0.43
CA GLU A 96 17.46 -3.04 1.65
C GLU A 96 16.34 -3.13 2.70
N GLY A 97 15.12 -3.49 2.29
CA GLY A 97 13.94 -3.47 3.17
C GLY A 97 13.48 -2.06 3.52
N GLU A 98 13.90 -1.07 2.74
CA GLU A 98 13.71 0.35 3.00
C GLU A 98 12.80 1.01 1.96
N THR A 99 12.07 2.03 2.39
CA THR A 99 11.32 2.93 1.50
C THR A 99 12.22 4.09 1.10
N ALA A 100 12.35 4.32 -0.21
CA ALA A 100 13.23 5.38 -0.73
C ALA A 100 12.51 6.73 -0.78
N ASP A 101 11.32 6.80 -1.41
CA ASP A 101 10.59 8.04 -1.65
C ASP A 101 9.08 7.87 -1.47
N GLY A 102 8.44 8.84 -0.82
CA GLY A 102 6.97 8.88 -0.68
C GLY A 102 6.32 9.44 -1.94
N LEU A 103 5.55 8.61 -2.67
CA LEU A 103 4.83 9.01 -3.88
C LEU A 103 3.52 9.76 -3.55
N GLY A 104 2.92 9.49 -2.38
CA GLY A 104 1.83 10.31 -1.84
C GLY A 104 0.75 9.51 -1.11
N THR A 105 -0.36 10.19 -0.82
CA THR A 105 -1.54 9.60 -0.18
C THR A 105 -2.41 8.91 -1.22
N VAL A 106 -2.78 7.65 -0.95
CA VAL A 106 -3.66 6.86 -1.81
C VAL A 106 -5.08 7.41 -1.73
N ALA A 107 -5.63 7.79 -2.89
CA ALA A 107 -6.99 8.26 -3.03
C ALA A 107 -7.97 7.12 -3.39
N GLU A 108 -7.50 6.12 -4.14
CA GLU A 108 -8.33 4.99 -4.59
C GLU A 108 -7.45 3.76 -4.89
N ILE A 109 -8.02 2.57 -4.69
CA ILE A 109 -7.46 1.29 -5.16
C ILE A 109 -8.50 0.64 -6.06
N ARG A 110 -8.08 0.25 -7.27
CA ARG A 110 -8.90 -0.48 -8.24
C ARG A 110 -8.35 -1.88 -8.48
N PHE A 111 -9.25 -2.82 -8.68
CA PHE A 111 -8.94 -4.22 -8.93
C PHE A 111 -9.02 -4.53 -10.42
N GLY A 112 -8.06 -5.30 -10.94
CA GLY A 112 -8.08 -5.76 -12.33
C GLY A 112 -7.57 -4.74 -13.35
N SER A 113 -7.78 -5.06 -14.63
CA SER A 113 -7.29 -4.30 -15.78
C SER A 113 -8.37 -3.34 -16.30
N ASP A 114 -8.34 -2.06 -15.88
CA ASP A 114 -9.06 -0.94 -16.54
C ASP A 114 -8.46 0.44 -16.21
#